data_AF-A0A7V9AQZ2-F1
#
_entry.id   AF-A0A7V9AQZ2-F1
#
_cell.length_a   1.000
_cell.length_b   1.000
_cell.length_c   1.000
_cell.angle_alpha   90.00
_cell.angle_beta   90.00
_cell.angle_gamma   90.00
#
_symmetry.space_group_name_H-M   'P 1'
#
loop_
_entity.id
_entity.type
_entity.pdbx_description
1 polymer ?
#
loop_
_entity_poly.entity_id
_entity_poly.type
_entity_poly.pdbx_seq_one_letter_code
_entity_poly.pdbx_strand_id
1 'polypeptide(L)'
;MAVTFSGFIFSLSTSAMMLMGEQLDPQQGQMPVNLAQAKEIIDILSMLESKTRGNLATDEQAVLTDMLYALRMKYVDAASSTHSPHSS
;
A
#
# COMPACT_ATOMS: atom_id res chain seq x y z
N MET A 1 -21.07 9.51 -8.32
CA MET A 1 -19.80 9.15 -9.00
C MET A 1 -19.53 7.68 -8.73
N ALA A 2 -19.18 6.90 -9.76
CA ALA A 2 -18.84 5.50 -9.60
C ALA A 2 -17.37 5.36 -9.17
N VAL A 3 -17.08 4.38 -8.33
CA VAL A 3 -15.70 4.00 -7.99
C VAL A 3 -15.10 3.27 -9.19
N THR A 4 -13.89 3.65 -9.60
CA THR A 4 -13.11 2.94 -10.64
C THR A 4 -12.15 1.94 -10.00
N PHE A 5 -11.74 0.90 -10.74
CA PHE A 5 -10.75 -0.06 -10.25
C PHE A 5 -9.45 0.65 -9.83
N SER A 6 -8.88 1.48 -10.71
CA SER A 6 -7.67 2.26 -10.42
C SER A 6 -7.84 3.18 -9.21
N GLY A 7 -9.02 3.79 -9.04
CA GLY A 7 -9.32 4.61 -7.85
C GLY A 7 -9.36 3.79 -6.56
N PHE A 8 -9.90 2.57 -6.63
CA PHE A 8 -9.90 1.63 -5.50
C PHE A 8 -8.48 1.16 -5.15
N ILE A 9 -7.66 0.78 -6.14
CA ILE A 9 -6.25 0.42 -5.94
C ILE A 9 -5.48 1.58 -5.31
N PHE A 10 -5.69 2.80 -5.80
CA PHE A 10 -5.04 4.00 -5.25
C PHE A 10 -5.43 4.25 -3.78
N SER A 11 -6.72 4.09 -3.44
CA SER A 11 -7.22 4.24 -2.07
C SER A 11 -6.58 3.22 -1.11
N LEU A 12 -6.51 1.95 -1.51
CA LEU A 12 -5.84 0.92 -0.72
C LEU A 12 -4.35 1.19 -0.57
N SER A 13 -3.68 1.60 -1.66
CA SER A 13 -2.24 1.91 -1.66
C SER A 13 -1.90 3.07 -0.74
N THR A 14 -2.68 4.15 -0.80
CA THR A 14 -2.59 5.30 0.11
C THR A 14 -2.74 4.85 1.56
N SER A 15 -3.73 4.00 1.85
CA SER A 15 -3.98 3.48 3.20
C SER A 15 -2.79 2.66 3.72
N ALA A 16 -2.24 1.77 2.88
CA ALA A 16 -1.06 0.98 3.23
C ALA A 16 0.16 1.87 3.52
N MET A 17 0.41 2.90 2.70
CA MET A 17 1.52 3.84 2.91
C MET A 17 1.37 4.59 4.25
N MET A 18 0.18 5.12 4.56
CA MET A 18 -0.05 5.81 5.84
C MET A 18 0.17 4.88 7.05
N LEU A 19 -0.24 3.61 6.93
CA LEU A 19 0.01 2.58 7.95
C LEU A 19 1.50 2.20 8.08
N MET A 20 2.31 2.48 7.07
CA MET A 20 3.78 2.38 7.13
C MET A 20 4.44 3.64 7.70
N GLY A 21 3.67 4.68 8.02
CA GLY A 21 4.16 5.95 8.57
C GLY A 21 4.45 7.03 7.53
N GLU A 22 4.05 6.82 6.27
CA GLU A 22 4.15 7.85 5.24
C GLU A 22 3.16 8.99 5.50
N GLN A 23 3.64 10.22 5.42
CA GLN A 23 2.81 11.41 5.51
C GLN A 23 2.51 11.92 4.10
N LEU A 24 1.27 11.71 3.65
CA LEU A 24 0.85 12.03 2.29
C LEU A 24 0.26 13.44 2.16
N ASP A 25 -0.16 14.03 3.28
CA ASP A 25 -0.61 15.42 3.37
C ASP A 25 0.05 16.10 4.60
N PRO A 26 0.67 17.29 4.45
CA PRO A 26 1.21 18.06 5.56
C PRO A 26 0.19 18.37 6.68
N GLN A 27 -1.10 18.44 6.35
CA GLN A 27 -2.20 18.70 7.30
C GLN A 27 -2.69 17.43 8.00
N GLN A 28 -2.22 16.26 7.57
CA GLN A 28 -2.63 14.99 8.16
C GLN A 28 -2.06 14.83 9.56
N GLY A 29 -2.92 14.49 10.53
CA GLY A 29 -2.48 14.13 11.87
C GLY A 29 -1.60 12.88 11.85
N GLN A 30 -0.72 12.76 12.84
CA GLN A 30 0.19 11.63 12.94
C GLN A 30 -0.58 10.33 13.17
N MET A 31 -0.55 9.44 12.17
CA MET A 31 -1.27 8.17 12.20
C MET A 31 -0.36 7.09 12.80
N PRO A 32 -0.85 6.25 13.72
CA PRO A 32 -0.02 5.21 14.31
C PRO A 32 0.40 4.19 13.25
N VAL A 33 1.71 3.93 13.18
CA VAL A 33 2.29 2.91 12.29
C VAL A 33 1.74 1.54 12.68
N ASN A 34 1.21 0.81 11.69
CA ASN A 34 0.70 -0.53 11.83
C ASN A 34 1.10 -1.38 10.61
N LEU A 35 2.31 -1.94 10.66
CA LEU A 35 2.84 -2.77 9.59
C LEU A 35 2.04 -4.06 9.38
N ALA A 36 1.36 -4.59 10.40
CA ALA A 36 0.53 -5.78 10.23
C ALA A 36 -0.65 -5.50 9.29
N GLN A 37 -1.35 -4.37 9.50
CA GLN A 37 -2.46 -3.95 8.65
C GLN A 37 -1.97 -3.50 7.26
N ALA A 38 -0.81 -2.85 7.17
CA ALA A 38 -0.20 -2.52 5.88
C ALA A 38 0.08 -3.79 5.05
N LYS A 39 0.60 -4.84 5.68
CA LYS A 39 0.83 -6.14 5.04
C LYS A 39 -0.47 -6.78 4.56
N GLU A 40 -1.52 -6.73 5.37
CA GLU A 40 -2.84 -7.25 4.98
C GLU A 40 -3.35 -6.60 3.69
N ILE A 41 -3.18 -5.28 3.54
CA ILE A 41 -3.55 -4.57 2.31
C ILE A 41 -2.69 -5.03 1.12
N ILE A 42 -1.38 -5.22 1.30
CA ILE A 42 -0.50 -5.75 0.24
C ILE A 42 -0.95 -7.17 -0.18
N ASP A 43 -1.33 -8.01 0.78
CA ASP A 43 -1.83 -9.36 0.52
C ASP A 43 -3.17 -9.29 -0.25
N ILE A 44 -4.07 -8.37 0.09
CA ILE A 44 -5.32 -8.12 -0.65
C ILE A 44 -5.03 -7.71 -2.09
N LEU A 45 -4.14 -6.73 -2.31
CA LEU A 45 -3.76 -6.28 -3.65
C LEU A 45 -3.10 -7.41 -4.47
N SER A 46 -2.26 -8.24 -3.82
CA SER A 46 -1.65 -9.43 -4.45
C SER A 46 -2.71 -10.46 -4.85
N MET A 47 -3.71 -10.67 -4.00
CA MET A 47 -4.83 -11.57 -4.28
C MET A 47 -5.69 -11.03 -5.44
N LEU A 48 -5.95 -9.72 -5.48
CA LEU A 48 -6.65 -9.09 -6.60
C LEU A 48 -5.89 -9.29 -7.91
N GLU A 49 -4.57 -9.02 -7.96
CA GLU A 49 -3.75 -9.23 -9.16
C GLU A 49 -3.89 -10.65 -9.72
N SER A 50 -3.86 -11.65 -8.83
CA SER A 50 -4.05 -13.06 -9.21
C SER A 50 -5.47 -13.34 -9.71
N LYS A 51 -6.48 -12.83 -9.03
CA LYS A 51 -7.90 -13.10 -9.33
C LYS A 51 -8.43 -12.34 -10.55
N THR A 52 -7.85 -11.19 -10.88
CA THR A 52 -8.29 -10.36 -12.01
C THR A 52 -7.43 -10.52 -13.26
N ARG A 53 -6.38 -11.36 -13.22
CA ARG A 53 -5.50 -11.61 -14.36
C ARG A 53 -6.27 -11.96 -15.63
N GLY A 54 -6.00 -11.22 -16.71
CA GLY A 54 -6.67 -11.38 -18.01
C GLY A 54 -8.04 -10.70 -18.12
N ASN A 55 -8.53 -10.08 -17.04
CA ASN A 55 -9.79 -9.31 -17.02
C ASN A 55 -9.57 -7.80 -16.82
N LEU A 56 -8.33 -7.35 -16.65
CA LEU A 56 -7.98 -5.94 -16.50
C LEU A 56 -7.64 -5.31 -17.85
N ALA A 57 -8.01 -4.04 -18.01
CA ALA A 57 -7.45 -3.21 -19.06
C ALA A 57 -5.93 -3.00 -18.83
N THR A 58 -5.20 -2.66 -19.89
CA THR A 58 -3.73 -2.52 -19.83
C THR A 58 -3.27 -1.50 -18.78
N ASP A 59 -4.00 -0.40 -18.66
CA ASP A 59 -3.75 0.66 -17.67
C ASP A 59 -4.08 0.22 -16.25
N GLU A 60 -5.20 -0.48 -16.03
CA GLU A 60 -5.55 -1.05 -14.73
C GLU A 60 -4.52 -2.07 -14.24
N GLN A 61 -4.06 -2.94 -15.14
CA GLN A 61 -3.01 -3.92 -14.84
C GLN A 61 -1.69 -3.23 -14.46
N ALA A 62 -1.29 -2.21 -15.22
CA ALA A 62 -0.07 -1.45 -14.94
C ALA A 62 -0.16 -0.75 -13.57
N VAL A 63 -1.27 -0.07 -13.28
CA VAL A 63 -1.50 0.60 -11.99
C VAL A 63 -1.39 -0.40 -10.83
N LEU A 64 -2.04 -1.56 -10.94
CA LEU A 64 -2.00 -2.57 -9.88
C LEU A 64 -0.59 -3.11 -9.65
N THR A 65 0.11 -3.49 -10.72
CA THR A 65 1.45 -4.07 -10.62
C THR A 65 2.47 -3.03 -10.10
N ASP A 66 2.41 -1.79 -10.57
CA ASP A 66 3.31 -0.71 -10.13
C ASP A 66 3.10 -0.36 -8.66
N MET A 67 1.85 -0.23 -8.22
CA MET A 67 1.51 0.04 -6.82
C MET A 67 1.93 -1.12 -5.92
N LEU A 68 1.67 -2.35 -6.34
CA LEU A 68 2.04 -3.53 -5.56
C LEU A 68 3.56 -3.64 -5.39
N TYR A 69 4.33 -3.34 -6.44
CA TYR A 69 5.79 -3.28 -6.37
C TYR A 69 6.26 -2.20 -5.39
N ALA A 70 5.77 -0.96 -5.54
CA ALA A 70 6.16 0.16 -4.70
C ALA A 70 5.85 -0.09 -3.21
N LEU A 71 4.67 -0.64 -2.91
CA LEU A 71 4.25 -0.97 -1.55
C LEU A 71 5.14 -2.05 -0.92
N ARG A 72 5.51 -3.10 -1.67
CA ARG A 72 6.39 -4.15 -1.16
C ARG A 72 7.77 -3.61 -0.80
N MET A 73 8.32 -2.71 -1.61
CA MET A 73 9.61 -2.08 -1.32
C MET A 73 9.53 -1.20 -0.07
N LYS A 74 8.55 -0.30 0.00
CA LYS A 74 8.33 0.54 1.19
C LYS A 74 8.10 -0.29 2.45
N TYR A 75 7.37 -1.40 2.33
CA TYR A 75 7.12 -2.29 3.46
C TYR A 75 8.41 -2.91 4.00
N VAL A 76 9.29 -3.38 3.12
CA VAL A 76 10.59 -3.93 3.52
C VAL A 76 11.44 -2.87 4.21
N ASP A 77 11.48 -1.64 3.68
CA ASP A 77 12.22 -0.53 4.27
C ASP A 77 11.68 -0.18 5.67
N ALA A 78 10.37 -0.07 5.82
CA ALA A 78 9.71 0.23 7.09
C ALA A 78 9.89 -0.89 8.12
N ALA A 79 9.77 -2.15 7.71
CA ALA A 79 9.99 -3.31 8.56
C ALA A 79 11.46 -3.42 9.02
N SER A 80 12.41 -3.06 8.15
CA SER A 80 13.84 -3.05 8.47
C SER A 80 14.23 -1.89 9.40
N SER A 81 13.53 -0.75 9.29
CA SER A 81 13.76 0.43 10.13
C SER A 81 13.23 0.27 11.57
N THR A 82 12.37 -0.71 11.82
CA THR A 82 11.80 -1.00 13.14
C THR A 82 12.82 -1.66 14.10
N HIS A 83 14.07 -1.91 13.67
CA HIS A 83 15.14 -2.52 14.48
C HIS A 83 16.11 -1.54 15.18
N SER A 84 15.69 -0.31 15.49
CA SER A 84 16.43 0.55 16.42
C SER A 84 15.85 0.43 17.83
N PRO A 85 16.49 -0.26 18.79
CA PRO A 85 16.11 -0.14 20.19
C PRO A 85 16.50 1.26 20.63
N HIS A 86 15.51 2.12 20.87
CA HIS A 86 15.75 3.35 21.64
C HIS A 86 15.98 2.95 23.10
N SER A 87 17.22 2.56 23.38
CA SER A 87 17.82 2.64 24.72
C SER A 87 18.26 4.08 24.95
N SER A 88 17.60 4.78 25.89
CA SER A 88 18.14 5.85 26.75
C SER A 88 17.10 6.21 27.81
#